data_AF-A0A3D1I907-F1
#
_entry.id   AF-A0A3D1I907-F1
#
_cell.length_a   1.000
_cell.length_b   1.000
_cell.length_c   1.000
_cell.angle_alpha   90.00
_cell.angle_beta   90.00
_cell.angle_gamma   90.00
#
_symmetry.space_group_name_H-M   'P 1'
#
loop_
_entity.id
_entity.type
_entity.pdbx_description
1 polymer ?
#
loop_
_entity_poly.entity_id
_entity_poly.type
_entity_poly.pdbx_seq_one_letter_code
_entity_poly.pdbx_strand_id
1 'polypeptide(L)'
;MDRLAIAIAGATASGKTTLARAVADLLPCTILRTDDYYRRLDHLTFEERCKVNFDHPDAIESELLVEHVRLLLAGRSVEAPRYDFTRHTRFAETHTVVPARFLIVEGLFALCHPAVSGLCDVRVFVDTPEDVCLKRRLARDVLERG
;
A
#
# COMPACT_ATOMS: atom_id res chain seq x y z
N MET A 1 20.26 0.13 15.79
CA MET A 1 20.50 -0.27 14.39
C MET A 1 19.64 0.62 13.53
N ASP A 2 20.26 1.27 12.54
CA ASP A 2 19.54 2.13 11.61
C ASP A 2 18.63 1.29 10.71
N ARG A 3 17.38 1.75 10.57
CA ARG A 3 16.37 1.15 9.69
C ARG A 3 16.22 1.99 8.45
N LEU A 4 16.07 1.35 7.30
CA LEU A 4 15.93 2.03 6.01
C LEU A 4 14.52 1.81 5.46
N ALA A 5 13.93 2.84 4.87
CA ALA A 5 12.64 2.78 4.20
C ALA A 5 12.78 2.88 2.68
N ILE A 6 12.02 2.04 1.98
CA ILE A 6 11.99 1.93 0.52
C ILE A 6 10.54 2.14 0.08
N ALA A 7 10.28 3.18 -0.71
CA ALA A 7 8.99 3.35 -1.37
C ALA A 7 9.01 2.69 -2.75
N ILE A 8 8.00 1.88 -3.06
CA ILE A 8 7.81 1.23 -4.36
C ILE A 8 6.43 1.62 -4.90
N ALA A 9 6.41 2.52 -5.90
CA ALA A 9 5.18 2.94 -6.57
C ALA A 9 5.09 2.43 -8.01
N GLY A 10 3.91 2.54 -8.59
CA GLY A 10 3.65 2.18 -9.98
C GLY A 10 2.18 1.85 -10.22
N ALA A 11 1.79 1.84 -11.48
CA ALA A 11 0.42 1.58 -11.91
C ALA A 11 -0.15 0.27 -11.33
N THR A 12 -1.48 0.16 -11.27
CA THR A 12 -2.11 -1.13 -10.98
C THR A 12 -1.63 -2.18 -11.98
N ALA A 13 -1.31 -3.38 -11.48
CA ALA A 13 -0.72 -4.47 -12.28
C ALA A 13 0.64 -4.19 -12.98
N SER A 14 1.39 -3.15 -12.56
CA SER A 14 2.75 -2.91 -13.06
C SER A 14 3.79 -3.94 -12.57
N GLY A 15 3.54 -4.59 -11.43
CA GLY A 15 4.46 -5.55 -10.82
C GLY A 15 5.13 -5.05 -9.53
N LYS A 16 4.74 -3.88 -9.00
CA LYS A 16 5.25 -3.33 -7.72
C LYS A 16 5.18 -4.31 -6.54
N THR A 17 4.07 -5.03 -6.35
CA THR A 17 3.93 -6.01 -5.26
C THR A 17 4.85 -7.22 -5.48
N THR A 18 5.06 -7.63 -6.73
CA THR A 18 6.02 -8.71 -7.06
C THR A 18 7.44 -8.28 -6.74
N LEU A 19 7.82 -7.05 -7.09
CA LEU A 19 9.13 -6.49 -6.75
C LEU A 19 9.30 -6.38 -5.22
N ALA A 20 8.30 -5.86 -4.50
CA ALA A 20 8.33 -5.75 -3.04
C ALA A 20 8.56 -7.11 -2.36
N ARG A 21 7.86 -8.16 -2.83
CA ARG A 21 8.04 -9.53 -2.34
C ARG A 21 9.42 -10.08 -2.65
N ALA A 22 9.91 -9.91 -3.88
CA ALA A 22 11.25 -10.36 -4.26
C ALA A 22 12.36 -9.70 -3.41
N VAL A 23 12.20 -8.42 -3.04
CA VAL A 23 13.11 -7.75 -2.10
C VAL A 23 13.00 -8.36 -0.69
N ALA A 24 11.77 -8.62 -0.21
CA ALA A 24 11.54 -9.21 1.09
C ALA A 24 11.99 -10.68 1.22
N ASP A 25 12.10 -11.41 0.10
CA ASP A 25 12.68 -12.75 0.07
C ASP A 25 14.22 -12.72 0.24
N LEU A 26 14.86 -11.60 -0.11
CA LEU A 26 16.33 -11.43 -0.07
C LEU A 26 16.83 -10.72 1.18
N LEU A 27 15.97 -9.90 1.81
CA LEU A 27 16.34 -9.02 2.92
C LEU A 27 15.31 -9.11 4.05
N PRO A 28 15.72 -8.89 5.31
CA PRO A 28 14.78 -8.82 6.44
C PRO A 28 13.93 -7.56 6.33
N CYS A 29 12.79 -7.71 5.66
CA CYS A 29 11.85 -6.64 5.33
C CYS A 29 10.52 -6.79 6.07
N THR A 30 9.91 -5.65 6.36
CA THR A 30 8.48 -5.52 6.67
C THR A 30 7.84 -4.71 5.56
N ILE A 31 6.65 -5.10 5.09
CA ILE A 31 5.94 -4.43 4.01
C ILE A 31 4.67 -3.76 4.55
N LEU A 32 4.50 -2.47 4.27
CA LEU A 32 3.22 -1.76 4.35
C LEU A 32 2.68 -1.54 2.95
N ARG A 33 1.44 -1.97 2.71
CA ARG A 33 0.72 -1.73 1.46
C ARG A 33 -0.13 -0.49 1.63
N THR A 34 0.02 0.52 0.78
CA THR A 34 -0.78 1.75 0.91
C THR A 34 -2.26 1.48 0.71
N ASP A 35 -2.63 0.46 -0.06
CA ASP A 35 -4.02 0.06 -0.27
C ASP A 35 -4.72 -0.30 1.05
N ASP A 36 -3.99 -0.83 2.05
CA ASP A 36 -4.56 -1.12 3.37
C ASP A 36 -4.96 0.15 4.12
N TYR A 37 -4.41 1.31 3.72
CA TYR A 37 -4.64 2.62 4.30
C TYR A 37 -5.70 3.44 3.56
N TYR A 38 -6.45 2.86 2.61
CA TYR A 38 -7.67 3.53 2.10
C TYR A 38 -8.57 3.94 3.27
N ARG A 39 -9.12 5.16 3.24
CA ARG A 39 -9.93 5.73 4.32
C ARG A 39 -11.13 4.83 4.64
N ARG A 40 -11.48 4.74 5.92
CA ARG A 40 -12.74 4.09 6.34
C ARG A 40 -13.92 4.92 5.86
N LEU A 41 -14.92 4.24 5.29
CA LEU A 41 -16.12 4.86 4.73
C LEU A 41 -17.38 4.31 5.38
N ASP A 42 -17.33 3.96 6.66
CA ASP A 42 -18.43 3.26 7.34
C ASP A 42 -19.67 4.14 7.51
N HIS A 43 -19.51 5.46 7.35
CA HIS A 43 -20.60 6.42 7.30
C HIS A 43 -21.41 6.36 5.99
N LEU A 44 -20.92 5.67 4.97
CA LEU A 44 -21.59 5.47 3.68
C LEU A 44 -22.19 4.06 3.58
N THR A 45 -23.32 3.95 2.89
CA THR A 45 -23.88 2.66 2.45
C THR A 45 -22.96 1.97 1.45
N PHE A 46 -23.13 0.66 1.24
CA PHE A 46 -22.35 -0.07 0.23
C PHE A 46 -22.48 0.53 -1.17
N GLU A 47 -23.70 0.91 -1.58
CA GLU A 47 -23.96 1.50 -2.90
C GLU A 47 -23.24 2.85 -3.07
N GLU A 48 -23.19 3.67 -2.02
CA GLU A 48 -22.44 4.92 -2.03
C GLU A 48 -20.93 4.68 -2.09
N ARG A 49 -20.41 3.68 -1.35
CA ARG A 49 -18.98 3.31 -1.40
C ARG A 49 -18.56 2.83 -2.79
N CYS A 50 -19.43 2.13 -3.52
CA CYS A 50 -19.16 1.72 -4.90
C CYS A 50 -19.00 2.92 -5.87
N LYS A 51 -19.49 4.11 -5.51
CA LYS A 51 -19.38 5.33 -6.32
C LYS A 51 -18.14 6.17 -5.97
N VAL A 52 -17.40 5.80 -4.92
CA VAL A 52 -16.19 6.53 -4.49
C VAL A 52 -15.02 6.26 -5.44
N ASN A 53 -14.31 7.34 -5.79
CA ASN A 53 -13.09 7.24 -6.58
C ASN A 53 -11.88 6.88 -5.70
N PHE A 54 -11.46 5.62 -5.73
CA PHE A 54 -10.25 5.14 -5.04
C PHE A 54 -8.96 5.36 -5.84
N ASP A 55 -9.06 5.85 -7.08
CA ASP A 55 -7.93 6.24 -7.93
C ASP A 55 -7.59 7.73 -7.73
N HIS A 56 -7.68 8.21 -6.48
CA HIS A 56 -7.23 9.55 -6.08
C HIS A 56 -6.34 9.45 -4.81
N PRO A 57 -5.22 10.19 -4.71
CA PRO A 57 -4.34 10.13 -3.54
C PRO A 57 -5.06 10.37 -2.20
N ASP A 58 -6.05 11.28 -2.16
CA ASP A 58 -6.81 11.59 -0.95
C ASP A 58 -7.65 10.42 -0.41
N ALA A 59 -7.88 9.38 -1.22
CA ALA A 59 -8.51 8.16 -0.77
C ALA A 59 -7.65 7.43 0.28
N ILE A 60 -6.35 7.71 0.35
CA ILE A 60 -5.43 7.18 1.36
C ILE A 60 -5.45 8.05 2.61
N GLU A 61 -5.54 7.41 3.78
CA GLU A 61 -5.32 8.05 5.07
C GLU A 61 -3.81 8.22 5.31
N SER A 62 -3.24 9.20 4.61
CA SER A 62 -1.80 9.44 4.60
C SER A 62 -1.23 9.79 5.98
N GLU A 63 -2.05 10.40 6.85
CA GLU A 63 -1.67 10.75 8.21
C GLU A 63 -1.32 9.52 9.05
N LEU A 64 -2.20 8.50 9.01
CA LEU A 64 -2.00 7.22 9.69
C LEU A 64 -0.83 6.44 9.09
N LEU A 65 -0.71 6.41 7.75
CA LEU A 65 0.41 5.76 7.08
C LEU A 65 1.75 6.37 7.51
N VAL A 66 1.84 7.70 7.56
CA VAL A 66 3.03 8.44 8.01
C VAL A 66 3.37 8.12 9.47
N GLU A 67 2.36 8.09 10.35
CA GLU A 67 2.54 7.68 11.74
C GLU A 67 3.13 6.28 11.83
N HIS A 68 2.54 5.31 11.12
CA HIS A 68 2.99 3.92 11.16
C HIS A 68 4.41 3.74 10.60
N VAL A 69 4.76 4.45 9.52
CA VAL A 69 6.13 4.45 8.99
C VAL A 69 7.11 4.97 10.04
N ARG A 70 6.80 6.08 10.73
CA ARG A 70 7.66 6.63 11.79
C ARG A 70 7.82 5.67 12.98
N LEU A 71 6.72 5.03 13.41
CA LEU A 71 6.74 4.05 14.50
C LEU A 71 7.64 2.85 14.15
N LEU A 72 7.50 2.31 12.95
CA LEU A 72 8.29 1.17 12.48
C LEU A 72 9.78 1.52 12.33
N LEU A 73 10.11 2.70 11.79
CA LEU A 73 11.49 3.19 11.73
C LEU A 73 12.10 3.39 13.12
N ALA A 74 11.29 3.81 14.10
CA ALA A 74 11.68 3.89 15.50
C ALA A 74 11.76 2.53 16.21
N GLY A 75 11.48 1.42 15.52
CA GLY A 75 11.53 0.08 16.11
C GLY A 75 10.33 -0.26 16.99
N ARG A 76 9.18 0.36 16.75
CA ARG A 76 7.92 0.06 17.43
C ARG A 76 6.97 -0.65 16.47
N SER A 77 6.31 -1.70 16.96
CA SER A 77 5.25 -2.37 16.20
C SER A 77 4.02 -1.48 16.06
N VAL A 78 3.22 -1.74 15.03
CA VAL A 78 1.97 -1.00 14.77
C VAL A 78 0.83 -1.96 14.49
N GLU A 79 -0.39 -1.51 14.74
CA GLU A 79 -1.61 -2.21 14.37
C GLU A 79 -2.08 -1.69 13.02
N ALA A 80 -1.59 -2.30 11.94
CA ALA A 80 -1.88 -1.85 10.59
C ALA A 80 -3.30 -2.26 10.17
N PRO A 81 -4.03 -1.37 9.48
CA PRO A 81 -5.34 -1.70 8.92
C PRO A 81 -5.24 -2.83 7.89
N ARG A 82 -6.39 -3.40 7.56
CA ARG A 82 -6.58 -4.28 6.40
C ARG A 82 -7.75 -3.76 5.59
N TYR A 83 -7.59 -3.70 4.26
CA TYR A 83 -8.67 -3.23 3.40
C TYR A 83 -9.47 -4.39 2.79
N ASP A 84 -10.80 -4.28 2.85
CA ASP A 84 -11.75 -5.20 2.24
C ASP A 84 -12.23 -4.63 0.90
N PHE A 85 -11.59 -5.09 -0.18
CA PHE A 85 -11.94 -4.69 -1.54
C PHE A 85 -13.35 -5.13 -1.97
N THR A 86 -13.96 -6.12 -1.30
CA THR A 86 -15.31 -6.58 -1.62
C THR A 86 -16.38 -5.66 -1.02
N ARG A 87 -16.08 -5.05 0.14
CA ARG A 87 -17.00 -4.15 0.85
C ARG A 87 -16.67 -2.67 0.66
N HIS A 88 -15.56 -2.36 0.00
CA HIS A 88 -15.01 -1.02 -0.19
C HIS A 88 -14.79 -0.24 1.12
N THR A 89 -14.40 -0.94 2.19
CA THR A 89 -14.05 -0.33 3.49
C THR A 89 -12.99 -1.19 4.20
N ARG A 90 -12.54 -0.79 5.40
CA ARG A 90 -11.60 -1.58 6.19
C ARG A 90 -12.29 -2.69 6.98
N PHE A 91 -11.54 -3.75 7.27
CA PHE A 91 -11.91 -4.66 8.34
C PHE A 91 -11.90 -3.92 9.70
N ALA A 92 -12.69 -4.43 10.66
CA ALA A 92 -12.65 -3.91 12.02
C ALA A 92 -11.33 -4.30 12.72
N GLU A 93 -10.80 -5.46 12.33
CA GLU A 93 -9.57 -6.04 12.81
C GLU A 93 -8.34 -5.42 12.12
N THR A 94 -7.35 -5.10 12.94
CA THR A 94 -5.99 -4.76 12.49
C THR A 94 -5.12 -6.01 12.46
N HIS A 95 -3.89 -5.86 11.98
CA HIS A 95 -2.86 -6.86 12.15
C HIS A 95 -1.58 -6.22 12.67
N THR A 96 -0.89 -6.92 13.56
CA THR A 96 0.39 -6.47 14.08
C THR A 96 1.46 -6.53 13.00
N VAL A 97 2.08 -5.39 12.74
CA VAL A 97 3.25 -5.25 11.89
C VAL A 97 4.45 -4.96 12.78
N VAL A 98 5.43 -5.87 12.74
CA VAL A 98 6.67 -5.76 13.53
C VAL A 98 7.76 -5.03 12.74
N PRO A 99 8.62 -4.24 13.42
CA PRO A 99 9.69 -3.51 12.75
C PRO A 99 10.80 -4.45 12.28
N ALA A 100 11.25 -4.29 11.04
CA ALA A 100 12.41 -4.98 10.48
C ALA A 100 13.56 -3.99 10.18
N ARG A 101 14.67 -4.50 9.65
CA ARG A 101 15.80 -3.64 9.23
C ARG A 101 15.42 -2.78 8.03
N PHE A 102 14.63 -3.33 7.11
CA PHE A 102 14.11 -2.63 5.94
C PHE A 102 12.59 -2.54 6.03
N LEU A 103 12.05 -1.34 5.78
CA LEU A 103 10.63 -1.10 5.64
C LEU A 103 10.31 -0.83 4.18
N ILE A 104 9.42 -1.60 3.58
CA ILE A 104 8.92 -1.36 2.22
C ILE A 104 7.54 -0.72 2.34
N VAL A 105 7.34 0.43 1.72
CA VAL A 105 6.03 1.06 1.53
C VAL A 105 5.66 0.92 0.06
N GLU A 106 4.70 0.06 -0.26
CA GLU A 106 4.33 -0.24 -1.65
C GLU A 106 2.89 0.15 -1.95
N GLY A 107 2.65 0.66 -3.15
CA GLY A 107 1.30 0.89 -3.65
C GLY A 107 1.22 1.95 -4.73
N LEU A 108 0.03 2.16 -5.29
CA LEU A 108 -0.16 3.07 -6.44
C LEU A 108 0.35 4.49 -6.14
N PHE A 109 0.08 4.98 -4.94
CA PHE A 109 0.35 6.35 -4.51
C PHE A 109 1.50 6.47 -3.49
N ALA A 110 2.35 5.44 -3.33
CA ALA A 110 3.41 5.43 -2.32
C ALA A 110 4.42 6.60 -2.48
N LEU A 111 4.56 7.14 -3.69
CA LEU A 111 5.40 8.32 -3.97
C LEU A 111 4.61 9.64 -4.09
N CYS A 112 3.28 9.61 -4.03
CA CYS A 112 2.45 10.81 -4.23
C CYS A 112 2.36 11.69 -2.98
N HIS A 113 2.48 11.12 -1.78
CA HIS A 113 2.43 11.90 -0.54
C HIS A 113 3.85 12.32 -0.12
N PRO A 114 4.18 13.63 -0.11
CA PRO A 114 5.52 14.11 0.25
C PRO A 114 5.95 13.66 1.66
N ALA A 115 5.01 13.61 2.60
CA ALA A 115 5.28 13.17 3.97
C ALA A 115 5.66 11.68 4.08
N VAL A 116 5.14 10.82 3.19
CA VAL A 116 5.53 9.40 3.13
C VAL A 116 6.86 9.29 2.38
N SER A 117 6.94 9.85 1.18
CA SER A 117 8.12 9.73 0.33
C SER A 117 9.37 10.36 0.95
N GLY A 118 9.22 11.42 1.74
CA GLY A 118 10.32 12.07 2.47
C GLY A 118 10.82 11.29 3.69
N LEU A 119 10.10 10.24 4.12
CA LEU A 119 10.58 9.29 5.12
C LEU A 119 11.32 8.10 4.51
N CYS A 120 11.34 7.98 3.18
CA CYS A 120 11.98 6.86 2.48
C CYS A 120 13.36 7.25 1.95
N ASP A 121 14.34 6.42 2.27
CA ASP A 121 15.73 6.55 1.81
C ASP A 121 15.86 6.21 0.31
N VAL A 122 15.07 5.24 -0.15
CA VAL A 122 15.04 4.78 -1.54
C VAL A 122 13.63 4.93 -2.10
N ARG A 123 13.52 5.45 -3.32
CA ARG A 123 12.26 5.65 -4.04
C ARG A 123 12.35 4.96 -5.39
N VAL A 124 11.47 3.99 -5.62
CA VAL A 124 11.42 3.17 -6.83
C VAL A 124 10.07 3.37 -7.50
N PHE A 125 10.09 3.62 -8.80
CA PHE A 125 8.89 3.63 -9.62
C PHE A 125 8.97 2.49 -10.63
N VAL A 126 8.02 1.56 -10.58
CA VAL A 126 7.91 0.46 -11.53
C VAL A 126 7.14 0.97 -12.74
N ASP A 127 7.90 1.36 -13.76
CA ASP A 127 7.37 1.77 -15.04
C ASP A 127 7.08 0.54 -15.91
N THR A 128 5.85 0.43 -16.39
CA THR A 128 5.39 -0.69 -17.22
C THR A 128 4.36 -0.13 -18.20
N PRO A 129 4.46 -0.45 -19.50
CA PRO A 129 3.52 0.04 -20.49
C PRO A 129 2.06 -0.14 -20.07
N GLU A 130 1.23 0.87 -20.32
CA GLU A 130 -0.17 0.90 -19.87
C GLU A 130 -0.98 -0.25 -20.44
N ASP A 131 -0.75 -0.63 -21.71
CA ASP A 131 -1.44 -1.74 -22.36
C ASP A 131 -1.08 -3.09 -21.70
N VAL A 132 0.16 -3.26 -21.24
CA VAL A 132 0.60 -4.42 -20.46
C VAL A 132 -0.06 -4.44 -19.09
N CYS A 133 -0.09 -3.30 -18.39
CA CYS A 133 -0.77 -3.17 -17.10
C CYS A 133 -2.26 -3.49 -17.24
N LEU A 134 -2.93 -2.98 -18.26
CA LEU A 134 -4.34 -3.22 -18.54
C LEU A 134 -4.61 -4.71 -18.81
N LYS A 135 -3.84 -5.34 -19.71
CA LYS A 135 -3.96 -6.79 -19.99
C LYS A 135 -3.82 -7.63 -18.73
N ARG A 136 -2.82 -7.32 -17.88
CA ARG A 136 -2.60 -8.02 -16.60
C ARG A 136 -3.73 -7.78 -15.60
N ARG A 137 -4.24 -6.55 -15.51
CA ARG A 137 -5.37 -6.19 -14.65
C ARG A 137 -6.61 -6.97 -15.04
N LEU A 138 -6.97 -6.98 -16.33
CA LEU A 138 -8.12 -7.73 -16.84
C LEU A 138 -8.01 -9.22 -16.53
N ALA A 139 -6.83 -9.82 -16.78
CA ALA A 139 -6.60 -11.23 -16.46
C ALA A 139 -6.75 -11.53 -14.97
N ARG A 140 -6.20 -10.68 -14.09
CA ARG A 140 -6.33 -10.82 -12.63
C ARG A 140 -7.79 -10.66 -12.17
N ASP A 141 -8.46 -9.62 -12.62
CA ASP A 141 -9.81 -9.30 -12.17
C ASP A 141 -10.81 -10.39 -12.62
N VAL A 142 -10.61 -11.02 -13.78
CA VAL A 142 -11.39 -12.20 -14.21
C VAL A 142 -11.14 -13.42 -13.30
N LEU A 143 -9.90 -13.65 -12.86
CA LEU A 143 -9.55 -14.80 -12.02
C LEU A 143 -9.98 -14.64 -10.55
N GLU A 144 -9.89 -13.43 -10.00
CA GLU A 144 -10.11 -13.16 -8.58
C GLU A 144 -11.51 -12.62 -8.26
N ARG A 145 -12.22 -12.07 -9.24
CA ARG A 145 -13.50 -11.37 -9.06
C ARG A 145 -14.60 -11.81 -10.04
N GLY A 146 -14.32 -12.84 -10.84
CA GLY A 146 -15.28 -13.51 -11.74
C GLY A 146 -16.11 -14.56 -11.03
#